data_AF-A0A7X7IRM7-F1
#
_entry.id   AF-A0A7X7IRM7-F1
#
_cell.length_a   1.000
_cell.length_b   1.000
_cell.length_c   1.000
_cell.angle_alpha   90.00
_cell.angle_beta   90.00
_cell.angle_gamma   90.00
#
_symmetry.space_group_name_H-M   'P 1'
#
loop_
_entity.id
_entity.type
_entity.pdbx_description
1 polymer ?
#
loop_
_entity_poly.entity_id
_entity_poly.type
_entity_poly.pdbx_seq_one_letter_code
_entity_poly.pdbx_strand_id
1 'polypeptide(L)'
;MKLHLARKAPLKVGVIALVILTLAAGVALALTLGYADGVWSNADDYESQQDVYCLRYGANNSEATSQGASTADENQVRYGSPQNSETCDPFSEQSGFGFDGVDGVANFQPGDAFLLGLFTHYNWPIQVSESDFGDRLRTVDLAVALNFTDPAFDTTVNYTAQLDETPNSASSNPGGVCPYGNEGGLGCNDRVTFPGSVADETFIIGETEYTLQIIGFIDNGESTSCPTTPAAGSTPVSDFITGEQSVSRACLYARIVLPIDSGDAPDRDLGQTTGDVRAQHFISSAGSYLGTARPDGENDGKPTAAADGDDVTDSDDEDGFVSMDTAWGDGQGHVVVSVTRGQLTGINRACVYGWIDWGNDGFGVNTDSYATGHRTDSGNGVVTLTFSTGLPASGYFPPSTYLRLRVVSSTTSSCPALGPTGPAADGEIEDHLLSFSPLAVELAGFGATASPDGVTLAWETVSEIDVAGFNLYRG
;
A
#
# COMPACT_ATOMS: atom_id res chain seq x y z
N MET A 1 -22.49 -8.27 -67.04
CA MET A 1 -22.50 -7.44 -65.81
C MET A 1 -21.26 -7.84 -65.01
N LYS A 2 -20.18 -7.06 -65.08
CA LYS A 2 -18.89 -7.35 -64.42
C LYS A 2 -18.97 -6.84 -62.97
N LEU A 3 -18.97 -7.75 -62.00
CA LEU A 3 -18.94 -7.43 -60.58
C LEU A 3 -17.47 -7.23 -60.14
N HIS A 4 -17.11 -6.01 -59.75
CA HIS A 4 -15.83 -5.69 -59.12
C HIS A 4 -15.89 -6.11 -57.64
N LEU A 5 -15.08 -7.09 -57.23
CA LEU A 5 -14.78 -7.31 -55.81
C LEU A 5 -13.62 -6.38 -55.40
N ALA A 6 -13.94 -5.34 -54.64
CA ALA A 6 -12.93 -4.53 -53.96
C ALA A 6 -12.33 -5.35 -52.79
N ARG A 7 -11.01 -5.58 -52.84
CA ARG A 7 -10.26 -6.12 -51.69
C ARG A 7 -10.23 -5.05 -50.59
N LYS A 8 -10.85 -5.34 -49.44
CA LYS A 8 -10.59 -4.60 -48.20
C LYS A 8 -9.14 -4.89 -47.77
N ALA A 9 -8.35 -3.84 -47.57
CA ALA A 9 -7.04 -3.94 -46.95
C ALA A 9 -7.19 -4.36 -45.48
N PRO A 10 -6.26 -5.15 -44.90
CA PRO A 10 -6.29 -5.46 -43.48
C PRO A 10 -5.96 -4.19 -42.68
N LEU A 11 -6.80 -3.92 -41.69
CA LEU A 11 -6.59 -2.90 -40.66
C LEU A 11 -5.35 -3.34 -39.85
N LYS A 12 -4.24 -2.63 -40.00
CA LYS A 12 -3.09 -2.79 -39.09
C LYS A 12 -3.50 -2.15 -37.76
N VAL A 13 -3.90 -2.96 -36.80
CA VAL A 13 -3.92 -2.56 -35.40
C VAL A 13 -2.46 -2.41 -34.99
N GLY A 14 -1.99 -1.18 -34.90
CA GLY A 14 -0.68 -0.89 -34.34
C GLY A 14 -0.75 -1.17 -32.84
N VAL A 15 -0.13 -2.25 -32.41
CA VAL A 15 0.26 -2.41 -31.00
C VAL A 15 1.35 -1.37 -30.78
N ILE A 16 1.06 -0.35 -29.96
CA ILE A 16 2.08 0.55 -29.45
C ILE A 16 2.86 -0.27 -28.43
N ALA A 17 4.00 -0.83 -28.87
CA ALA A 17 4.98 -1.36 -27.95
C ALA A 17 5.66 -0.16 -27.28
N LEU A 18 5.39 0.02 -25.99
CA LEU A 18 6.13 0.93 -25.13
C LEU A 18 7.55 0.35 -24.99
N VAL A 19 8.49 0.87 -25.76
CA VAL A 19 9.91 0.55 -25.62
C VAL A 19 10.44 1.44 -24.52
N ILE A 20 10.48 0.94 -23.29
CA ILE A 20 11.24 1.56 -22.21
C ILE A 20 12.71 1.18 -22.47
N LEU A 21 13.51 2.19 -22.76
CA LEU A 21 14.93 2.08 -23.02
C LEU A 21 15.63 1.82 -21.69
N THR A 22 16.44 0.77 -21.62
CA THR A 22 17.29 0.47 -20.46
C THR A 22 18.15 1.68 -20.10
N LEU A 23 17.92 2.26 -18.92
CA LEU A 23 18.82 3.26 -18.36
C LEU A 23 20.16 2.57 -18.08
N ALA A 24 21.16 2.88 -18.90
CA ALA A 24 22.53 2.91 -18.42
C ALA A 24 22.54 3.78 -17.16
N ALA A 25 23.11 3.30 -16.05
CA ALA A 25 23.24 3.99 -14.77
C ALA A 25 23.61 5.47 -15.00
N GLY A 26 22.57 6.31 -15.10
CA GLY A 26 22.70 7.74 -15.26
C GLY A 26 23.20 8.26 -13.95
N VAL A 27 24.12 9.22 -14.00
CA VAL A 27 24.51 9.96 -12.80
C VAL A 27 23.20 10.52 -12.22
N ALA A 28 22.77 10.02 -11.07
CA ALA A 28 21.52 10.46 -10.45
C ALA A 28 21.57 11.99 -10.32
N LEU A 29 20.70 12.67 -11.05
CA LEU A 29 20.62 14.12 -11.05
C LEU A 29 20.16 14.54 -9.66
N ALA A 30 21.05 15.21 -8.92
CA ALA A 30 20.66 15.82 -7.66
C ALA A 30 19.60 16.89 -7.94
N LEU A 31 18.54 16.87 -7.14
CA LEU A 31 17.39 17.74 -7.20
C LEU A 31 17.53 18.87 -6.18
N THR A 32 17.05 20.04 -6.56
CA THR A 32 16.84 21.17 -5.66
C THR A 32 15.39 21.63 -5.78
N LEU A 33 14.61 21.37 -4.75
CA LEU A 33 13.27 21.91 -4.59
C LEU A 33 13.40 23.37 -4.13
N GLY A 34 12.80 24.31 -4.87
CA GLY A 34 12.69 25.71 -4.51
C GLY A 34 11.63 25.93 -3.43
N TYR A 35 10.45 25.32 -3.61
CA TYR A 35 9.43 25.21 -2.57
C TYR A 35 8.47 24.05 -2.85
N ALA A 36 7.79 23.59 -1.80
CA ALA A 36 6.51 22.90 -1.90
C ALA A 36 5.46 23.72 -1.17
N ASP A 37 4.22 23.74 -1.66
CA ASP A 37 3.08 24.31 -0.93
C ASP A 37 1.79 23.57 -1.30
N GLY A 38 0.77 23.61 -0.44
CA GLY A 38 -0.43 22.81 -0.56
C GLY A 38 -1.71 23.63 -0.47
N VAL A 39 -2.71 23.33 -1.31
CA VAL A 39 -4.04 23.98 -1.25
C VAL A 39 -5.13 22.94 -1.02
N TRP A 40 -5.99 23.20 -0.03
CA TRP A 40 -7.10 22.31 0.32
C TRP A 40 -8.32 22.51 -0.59
N SER A 41 -8.96 21.44 -1.02
CA SER A 41 -10.20 21.47 -1.81
C SER A 41 -11.00 20.16 -1.71
N ASN A 42 -12.17 20.10 -2.36
CA ASN A 42 -12.98 18.88 -2.50
C ASN A 42 -13.25 18.11 -1.20
N ALA A 43 -13.50 18.82 -0.11
CA ALA A 43 -13.94 18.20 1.13
C ALA A 43 -15.23 17.39 0.91
N ASP A 44 -15.26 16.17 1.42
CA ASP A 44 -16.37 15.23 1.32
C ASP A 44 -16.73 14.64 2.69
N ASP A 45 -18.00 14.27 2.82
CA ASP A 45 -18.63 13.79 4.05
C ASP A 45 -18.86 12.26 4.03
N TYR A 46 -19.57 11.72 5.01
CA TYR A 46 -19.89 10.29 5.06
C TYR A 46 -21.17 9.90 4.27
N GLU A 47 -21.97 10.87 3.83
CA GLU A 47 -23.28 10.64 3.18
C GLU A 47 -23.29 10.92 1.67
N SER A 48 -22.14 11.22 1.06
CA SER A 48 -21.93 11.44 -0.38
C SER A 48 -22.70 12.65 -0.94
N GLN A 49 -23.06 13.61 -0.08
CA GLN A 49 -23.81 14.82 -0.44
C GLN A 49 -23.06 16.13 -0.20
N GLN A 50 -21.72 16.18 -0.35
CA GLN A 50 -20.90 17.41 -0.47
C GLN A 50 -21.11 18.54 0.57
N ASP A 51 -21.85 18.33 1.66
CA ASP A 51 -22.27 19.41 2.56
C ASP A 51 -21.57 19.25 3.91
N VAL A 52 -20.23 19.16 3.90
CA VAL A 52 -19.43 19.18 5.13
C VAL A 52 -19.82 20.40 5.96
N TYR A 53 -20.32 20.15 7.16
CA TYR A 53 -20.93 21.20 7.98
C TYR A 53 -19.89 22.24 8.40
N CYS A 54 -20.24 23.53 8.26
CA CYS A 54 -19.36 24.65 8.55
C CYS A 54 -18.00 24.61 7.82
N LEU A 55 -17.94 24.02 6.61
CA LEU A 55 -16.73 23.99 5.80
C LEU A 55 -16.25 25.41 5.42
N ARG A 56 -15.00 25.72 5.75
CA ARG A 56 -14.33 26.98 5.42
C ARG A 56 -12.88 26.75 5.04
N TYR A 57 -12.33 27.66 4.25
CA TYR A 57 -10.95 27.65 3.81
C TYR A 57 -10.27 28.96 4.19
N GLY A 58 -8.96 28.93 4.49
CA GLY A 58 -8.21 30.09 4.95
C GLY A 58 -6.71 29.96 4.70
N ALA A 59 -6.01 31.10 4.73
CA ALA A 59 -4.55 31.18 4.69
C ALA A 59 -4.01 31.87 5.96
N ASN A 60 -4.86 32.04 6.98
CA ASN A 60 -4.50 32.55 8.29
C ASN A 60 -5.40 31.96 9.38
N ASN A 61 -4.91 31.96 10.62
CA ASN A 61 -5.58 31.30 11.75
C ASN A 61 -6.80 32.05 12.31
N SER A 62 -7.08 33.26 11.84
CA SER A 62 -8.10 34.14 12.43
C SER A 62 -9.41 34.18 11.67
N GLU A 63 -9.39 33.98 10.36
CA GLU A 63 -10.58 34.09 9.51
C GLU A 63 -10.44 33.31 8.20
N ALA A 64 -11.58 33.01 7.59
CA ALA A 64 -11.62 32.41 6.26
C ALA A 64 -11.15 33.42 5.20
N THR A 65 -10.08 33.07 4.49
CA THR A 65 -9.51 33.85 3.37
C THR A 65 -9.23 32.96 2.17
N SER A 66 -8.93 33.56 1.03
CA SER A 66 -8.46 32.79 -0.13
C SER A 66 -7.14 32.11 0.18
N GLN A 67 -7.07 30.81 -0.13
CA GLN A 67 -5.83 30.03 -0.19
C GLN A 67 -5.12 30.25 -1.53
N GLY A 68 -3.83 29.95 -1.59
CA GLY A 68 -3.07 29.92 -2.84
C GLY A 68 -1.68 29.33 -2.64
N ALA A 69 -1.03 28.92 -3.73
CA ALA A 69 0.33 28.42 -3.68
C ALA A 69 1.32 29.56 -3.36
N SER A 70 1.85 29.59 -2.14
CA SER A 70 2.70 30.64 -1.60
C SER A 70 3.72 30.07 -0.61
N THR A 71 4.80 30.80 -0.37
CA THR A 71 5.94 30.38 0.48
C THR A 71 5.88 31.00 1.88
N ALA A 72 4.69 31.41 2.33
CA ALA A 72 4.58 32.32 3.48
C ALA A 72 3.31 32.14 4.30
N ASP A 73 2.44 31.22 3.90
CA ASP A 73 1.15 30.99 4.51
C ASP A 73 0.94 29.51 4.82
N GLU A 74 0.14 29.29 5.86
CA GLU A 74 -0.41 27.99 6.16
C GLU A 74 -1.82 27.95 5.54
N ASN A 75 -1.95 27.22 4.45
CA ASN A 75 -3.24 26.98 3.81
C ASN A 75 -4.05 25.99 4.66
N GLN A 76 -5.32 26.31 4.86
CA GLN A 76 -6.17 25.69 5.87
C GLN A 76 -7.54 25.33 5.33
N VAL A 77 -8.02 24.17 5.77
CA VAL A 77 -9.43 23.77 5.75
C VAL A 77 -9.93 23.67 7.19
N ARG A 78 -11.16 24.12 7.43
CA ARG A 78 -11.86 24.08 8.72
C ARG A 78 -13.26 23.53 8.55
N TYR A 79 -13.76 22.80 9.54
CA TYR A 79 -15.09 22.19 9.53
C TYR A 79 -15.68 22.11 10.94
N GLY A 80 -17.00 21.86 11.02
CA GLY A 80 -17.76 21.77 12.26
C GLY A 80 -17.98 23.14 12.93
N SER A 81 -19.12 23.35 13.59
CA SER A 81 -19.24 24.52 14.46
C SER A 81 -18.50 24.27 15.78
N PRO A 82 -17.89 25.29 16.41
CA PRO A 82 -17.31 25.12 17.73
C PRO A 82 -18.32 24.57 18.73
N GLN A 83 -17.89 23.73 19.67
CA GLN A 83 -18.78 23.14 20.66
C GLN A 83 -19.59 24.19 21.43
N ASN A 84 -20.90 24.00 21.48
CA ASN A 84 -21.90 24.91 22.06
C ASN A 84 -22.09 26.22 21.26
N SER A 85 -21.67 26.26 20.00
CA SER A 85 -21.95 27.37 19.08
C SER A 85 -23.01 26.98 18.06
N GLU A 86 -24.03 27.84 17.90
CA GLU A 86 -25.00 27.77 16.81
C GLU A 86 -24.48 28.40 15.51
N THR A 87 -23.26 28.97 15.54
CA THR A 87 -22.59 29.57 14.38
C THR A 87 -21.30 28.83 14.08
N CYS A 88 -20.79 28.99 12.86
CA CYS A 88 -19.48 28.45 12.52
C CYS A 88 -18.33 29.26 13.16
N ASP A 89 -18.58 30.36 13.88
CA ASP A 89 -17.53 31.26 14.41
C ASP A 89 -17.14 30.95 15.86
N PRO A 90 -15.89 31.25 16.26
CA PRO A 90 -14.80 31.79 15.44
C PRO A 90 -14.05 30.72 14.62
N PHE A 91 -13.40 31.12 13.53
CA PHE A 91 -12.60 30.24 12.65
C PHE A 91 -11.51 29.46 13.40
N SER A 92 -10.90 30.08 14.40
CA SER A 92 -9.84 29.48 15.22
C SER A 92 -10.30 28.34 16.14
N GLU A 93 -11.60 28.20 16.37
CA GLU A 93 -12.19 27.17 17.27
C GLU A 93 -12.86 26.02 16.49
N GLN A 94 -12.80 26.05 15.15
CA GLN A 94 -13.18 24.92 14.33
C GLN A 94 -12.04 23.90 14.25
N SER A 95 -12.39 22.61 14.14
CA SER A 95 -11.43 21.59 13.73
C SER A 95 -10.98 21.78 12.29
N GLY A 96 -9.86 21.17 11.91
CA GLY A 96 -9.37 21.23 10.55
C GLY A 96 -7.90 20.93 10.38
N PHE A 97 -7.43 21.15 9.17
CA PHE A 97 -6.04 20.91 8.78
C PHE A 97 -5.40 22.20 8.33
N GLY A 98 -4.10 22.29 8.56
CA GLY A 98 -3.22 23.29 8.00
C GLY A 98 -2.05 22.62 7.31
N PHE A 99 -1.57 23.22 6.24
CA PHE A 99 -0.35 22.82 5.57
C PHE A 99 0.49 24.06 5.29
N ASP A 100 1.67 24.11 5.90
CA ASP A 100 2.68 25.14 5.69
C ASP A 100 3.86 24.48 4.94
N GLY A 101 4.02 24.87 3.69
CA GLY A 101 4.98 24.29 2.76
C GLY A 101 6.45 24.48 3.14
N VAL A 102 7.34 23.72 2.51
CA VAL A 102 8.79 23.91 2.70
C VAL A 102 9.36 24.96 1.74
N ASP A 103 10.14 25.90 2.26
CA ASP A 103 10.86 26.93 1.46
C ASP A 103 12.23 26.45 0.96
N GLY A 104 12.24 25.24 0.42
CA GLY A 104 13.34 24.69 -0.33
C GLY A 104 14.10 23.56 0.36
N VAL A 105 14.49 22.59 -0.46
CA VAL A 105 15.28 21.42 -0.09
C VAL A 105 16.33 21.24 -1.18
N ALA A 106 17.61 21.22 -0.80
CA ALA A 106 18.70 21.13 -1.76
C ALA A 106 19.43 19.79 -1.70
N ASN A 107 19.91 19.34 -2.85
CA ASN A 107 20.85 18.23 -3.02
C ASN A 107 20.32 16.86 -2.54
N PHE A 108 19.11 16.50 -2.95
CA PHE A 108 18.56 15.15 -2.74
C PHE A 108 18.36 14.42 -4.07
N GLN A 109 18.22 13.11 -4.06
CA GLN A 109 18.01 12.27 -5.25
C GLN A 109 16.64 11.58 -5.18
N PRO A 110 16.09 11.09 -6.31
CA PRO A 110 14.98 10.13 -6.26
C PRO A 110 15.31 8.98 -5.32
N GLY A 111 14.35 8.60 -4.47
CA GLY A 111 14.51 7.66 -3.35
C GLY A 111 14.88 8.32 -2.02
N ASP A 112 15.49 9.50 -2.00
CA ASP A 112 15.80 10.19 -0.74
C ASP A 112 14.52 10.79 -0.13
N ALA A 113 14.36 10.61 1.19
CA ALA A 113 13.33 11.30 1.95
C ALA A 113 13.64 12.79 2.06
N PHE A 114 12.63 13.64 1.83
CA PHE A 114 12.69 15.08 2.02
C PHE A 114 11.41 15.63 2.65
N LEU A 115 11.53 16.77 3.32
CA LEU A 115 10.39 17.47 3.91
C LEU A 115 9.48 18.04 2.81
N LEU A 116 8.19 17.74 2.87
CA LEU A 116 7.17 18.35 2.03
C LEU A 116 6.61 19.63 2.67
N GLY A 117 6.39 19.58 3.99
CA GLY A 117 5.89 20.71 4.76
C GLY A 117 5.57 20.32 6.21
N LEU A 118 5.11 21.31 6.96
CA LEU A 118 4.54 21.16 8.29
C LEU A 118 3.02 20.97 8.16
N PHE A 119 2.54 19.82 8.58
CA PHE A 119 1.11 19.53 8.67
C PHE A 119 0.62 19.87 10.08
N THR A 120 -0.46 20.64 10.18
CA THR A 120 -1.11 20.97 11.46
C THR A 120 -2.50 20.32 11.51
N HIS A 121 -2.79 19.59 12.58
CA HIS A 121 -4.14 19.16 12.90
C HIS A 121 -4.68 20.00 14.06
N TYR A 122 -5.76 20.73 13.77
CA TYR A 122 -6.55 21.47 14.74
C TYR A 122 -7.67 20.55 15.19
N ASN A 123 -7.52 19.91 16.36
CA ASN A 123 -8.54 19.02 16.90
C ASN A 123 -9.30 19.72 18.02
N TRP A 124 -10.43 20.34 17.67
CA TRP A 124 -11.33 20.99 18.60
C TRP A 124 -12.65 20.21 18.71
N PRO A 125 -13.32 20.23 19.88
CA PRO A 125 -14.66 19.72 19.99
C PRO A 125 -15.58 20.48 19.04
N ILE A 126 -16.17 19.77 18.09
CA ILE A 126 -17.13 20.33 17.15
C ILE A 126 -18.56 19.85 17.42
N GLN A 127 -19.50 20.61 16.89
CA GLN A 127 -20.87 20.20 16.63
C GLN A 127 -21.08 20.12 15.12
N VAL A 128 -21.79 19.08 14.71
CA VAL A 128 -22.35 18.95 13.37
C VAL A 128 -23.83 19.29 13.43
N SER A 129 -24.47 19.41 12.27
CA SER A 129 -25.92 19.66 12.20
C SER A 129 -26.68 18.69 13.11
N GLU A 130 -27.59 19.19 13.96
CA GLU A 130 -28.36 18.35 14.91
C GLU A 130 -29.16 17.23 14.22
N SER A 131 -29.36 17.32 12.90
CA SER A 131 -30.07 16.33 12.10
C SER A 131 -29.19 15.23 11.53
N ASP A 132 -27.86 15.40 11.44
CA ASP A 132 -27.01 14.48 10.70
C ASP A 132 -25.55 14.42 11.19
N PHE A 133 -25.15 13.27 11.73
CA PHE A 133 -23.74 13.01 12.08
C PHE A 133 -22.86 12.71 10.84
N GLY A 134 -23.50 12.54 9.68
CA GLY A 134 -22.90 12.31 8.38
C GLY A 134 -22.10 13.49 7.84
N ASP A 135 -22.50 14.72 8.20
CA ASP A 135 -21.94 15.97 7.68
C ASP A 135 -20.54 16.32 8.21
N ARG A 136 -19.93 15.45 9.03
CA ARG A 136 -18.54 15.65 9.47
C ARG A 136 -17.57 15.41 8.31
N LEU A 137 -16.44 16.10 8.34
CA LEU A 137 -15.40 15.89 7.34
C LEU A 137 -14.95 14.43 7.37
N ARG A 138 -14.89 13.81 6.19
CA ARG A 138 -14.37 12.46 6.01
C ARG A 138 -13.07 12.49 5.22
N THR A 139 -13.07 13.22 4.11
CA THR A 139 -11.90 13.36 3.24
C THR A 139 -11.79 14.77 2.73
N VAL A 140 -10.57 15.20 2.43
CA VAL A 140 -10.30 16.48 1.76
C VAL A 140 -9.04 16.35 0.92
N ASP A 141 -9.07 16.94 -0.26
CA ASP A 141 -7.93 16.91 -1.17
C ASP A 141 -6.91 17.99 -0.81
N LEU A 142 -5.63 17.62 -0.86
CA LEU A 142 -4.46 18.49 -0.78
C LEU A 142 -3.76 18.48 -2.14
N ALA A 143 -3.84 19.58 -2.87
CA ALA A 143 -3.07 19.79 -4.09
C ALA A 143 -1.70 20.35 -3.72
N VAL A 144 -0.64 19.54 -3.82
CA VAL A 144 0.73 19.94 -3.47
C VAL A 144 1.46 20.42 -4.72
N ALA A 145 1.67 21.72 -4.81
CA ALA A 145 2.51 22.35 -5.82
C ALA A 145 3.99 22.19 -5.45
N LEU A 146 4.78 21.69 -6.40
CA LEU A 146 6.23 21.55 -6.28
C LEU A 146 6.91 22.41 -7.34
N ASN A 147 7.83 23.26 -6.90
CA ASN A 147 8.73 24.01 -7.78
C ASN A 147 10.15 23.46 -7.61
N PHE A 148 10.69 22.83 -8.64
CA PHE A 148 12.09 22.44 -8.71
C PHE A 148 12.89 23.54 -9.39
N THR A 149 14.05 23.84 -8.85
CA THR A 149 14.98 24.87 -9.37
C THR A 149 16.18 24.25 -10.08
N ASP A 150 16.50 22.99 -9.79
CA ASP A 150 17.52 22.22 -10.51
C ASP A 150 17.16 20.71 -10.52
N PRO A 151 16.90 20.10 -11.69
CA PRO A 151 16.54 20.78 -12.93
C PRO A 151 15.25 21.59 -12.72
N ALA A 152 15.08 22.68 -13.46
CA ALA A 152 13.94 23.58 -13.26
C ALA A 152 12.66 23.06 -13.92
N PHE A 153 11.63 22.77 -13.13
CA PHE A 153 10.28 22.42 -13.57
C PHE A 153 9.26 22.58 -12.43
N ASP A 154 7.99 22.73 -12.79
CA ASP A 154 6.88 22.82 -11.83
C ASP A 154 5.94 21.63 -12.04
N THR A 155 5.37 21.12 -10.96
CA THR A 155 4.32 20.11 -11.00
C THR A 155 3.34 20.28 -9.84
N THR A 156 2.19 19.64 -9.94
CA THR A 156 1.23 19.56 -8.84
C THR A 156 0.75 18.12 -8.75
N VAL A 157 0.84 17.55 -7.55
CA VAL A 157 0.36 16.20 -7.23
C VAL A 157 -0.77 16.32 -6.23
N ASN A 158 -1.78 15.46 -6.35
CA ASN A 158 -2.95 15.53 -5.48
C ASN A 158 -2.98 14.34 -4.53
N TYR A 159 -3.28 14.62 -3.28
CA TYR A 159 -3.51 13.62 -2.25
C TYR A 159 -4.86 13.83 -1.61
N THR A 160 -5.49 12.77 -1.15
CA THR A 160 -6.69 12.86 -0.33
C THR A 160 -6.32 12.53 1.12
N ALA A 161 -6.41 13.52 2.00
CA ALA A 161 -6.33 13.30 3.43
C ALA A 161 -7.65 12.66 3.89
N GLN A 162 -7.56 11.62 4.71
CA GLN A 162 -8.70 10.98 5.35
C GLN A 162 -8.68 11.29 6.85
N LEU A 163 -9.85 11.68 7.35
CA LEU A 163 -10.10 11.94 8.75
C LEU A 163 -10.95 10.82 9.36
N ASP A 164 -10.57 10.39 10.55
CA ASP A 164 -11.47 9.71 11.48
C ASP A 164 -11.70 10.61 12.70
N GLU A 165 -12.74 11.43 12.60
CA GLU A 165 -13.27 12.25 13.69
C GLU A 165 -14.06 11.35 14.64
N THR A 166 -13.52 11.13 15.83
CA THR A 166 -14.07 10.22 16.80
C THR A 166 -15.12 10.91 17.68
N PRO A 167 -16.21 10.21 18.06
CA PRO A 167 -17.06 10.70 19.13
C PRO A 167 -16.24 10.96 20.41
N ASN A 168 -16.30 12.17 20.97
CA ASN A 168 -15.47 12.58 22.12
C ASN A 168 -15.68 11.71 23.38
N SER A 169 -16.82 11.04 23.51
CA SER A 169 -17.08 10.10 24.61
C SER A 169 -16.74 8.67 24.21
N ALA A 170 -15.91 8.01 25.00
CA ALA A 170 -15.59 6.58 24.84
C ALA A 170 -16.86 5.71 24.74
N SER A 171 -17.91 6.02 25.51
CA SER A 171 -19.18 5.26 25.47
C SER A 171 -19.94 5.35 24.16
N SER A 172 -19.65 6.36 23.35
CA SER A 172 -20.28 6.60 22.04
C SER A 172 -19.51 5.92 20.91
N ASN A 173 -18.32 5.41 21.18
CA ASN A 173 -17.51 4.66 20.24
C ASN A 173 -17.83 3.15 20.31
N PRO A 174 -17.60 2.41 19.21
CA PRO A 174 -17.66 0.95 19.23
C PRO A 174 -16.81 0.36 20.36
N GLY A 175 -17.41 -0.53 21.16
CA GLY A 175 -16.71 -1.17 22.28
C GLY A 175 -16.58 -0.30 23.55
N GLY A 176 -17.07 0.94 23.54
CA GLY A 176 -17.06 1.80 24.74
C GLY A 176 -15.67 2.35 25.09
N VAL A 177 -14.78 2.46 24.12
CA VAL A 177 -13.37 2.90 24.27
C VAL A 177 -13.03 3.97 23.23
N CYS A 178 -12.08 4.86 23.54
CA CYS A 178 -11.55 5.78 22.54
C CYS A 178 -10.59 5.02 21.61
N PRO A 179 -10.84 4.98 20.28
CA PRO A 179 -10.04 4.19 19.35
C PRO A 179 -8.55 4.53 19.36
N TYR A 180 -8.24 5.83 19.49
CA TYR A 180 -6.88 6.37 19.35
C TYR A 180 -6.33 6.95 20.67
N GLY A 181 -6.89 6.51 21.80
CA GLY A 181 -6.51 7.03 23.11
C GLY A 181 -7.26 8.29 23.51
N ASN A 182 -6.92 8.76 24.71
CA ASN A 182 -7.53 9.92 25.37
C ASN A 182 -6.58 10.52 26.41
N GLU A 183 -5.29 10.54 26.11
CA GLU A 183 -4.19 10.83 27.05
C GLU A 183 -4.32 12.21 27.70
N GLY A 184 -4.99 13.16 27.04
CA GLY A 184 -5.32 14.48 27.59
C GLY A 184 -6.54 14.51 28.51
N GLY A 185 -7.38 13.47 28.50
CA GLY A 185 -8.62 13.38 29.29
C GLY A 185 -9.73 14.35 28.85
N LEU A 186 -9.57 14.99 27.69
CA LEU A 186 -10.48 16.03 27.17
C LEU A 186 -11.47 15.50 26.12
N GLY A 187 -11.31 14.25 25.69
CA GLY A 187 -12.13 13.55 24.72
C GLY A 187 -11.34 12.39 24.11
N CYS A 188 -11.94 11.71 23.14
CA CYS A 188 -11.23 10.74 22.31
C CYS A 188 -10.37 11.49 21.29
N ASN A 189 -9.17 10.98 21.03
CA ASN A 189 -8.28 11.57 20.04
C ASN A 189 -8.76 11.24 18.63
N ASP A 190 -8.37 12.08 17.67
CA ASP A 190 -8.72 11.92 16.26
C ASP A 190 -7.49 11.58 15.42
N ARG A 191 -7.74 11.00 14.25
CA ARG A 191 -6.70 10.47 13.37
C ARG A 191 -6.81 11.01 11.96
N VAL A 192 -5.66 11.44 11.43
CA VAL A 192 -5.50 11.78 10.02
C VAL A 192 -4.57 10.78 9.35
N THR A 193 -4.89 10.38 8.12
CA THR A 193 -4.04 9.56 7.26
C THR A 193 -4.04 10.08 5.81
N PHE A 194 -3.05 9.66 5.01
CA PHE A 194 -3.06 9.81 3.55
C PHE A 194 -3.15 8.41 2.92
N PRO A 195 -4.35 7.86 2.67
CA PRO A 195 -4.50 6.48 2.23
C PRO A 195 -3.90 6.21 0.85
N GLY A 196 -3.79 7.21 -0.03
CA GLY A 196 -3.04 7.13 -1.27
C GLY A 196 -1.67 7.76 -1.06
N SER A 197 -0.71 7.01 -0.53
CA SER A 197 0.65 7.49 -0.24
C SER A 197 1.40 7.84 -1.53
N VAL A 198 1.17 7.11 -2.62
CA VAL A 198 1.72 7.35 -3.96
C VAL A 198 0.68 8.05 -4.83
N ALA A 199 1.05 9.19 -5.44
CA ALA A 199 0.16 9.96 -6.30
C ALA A 199 0.00 9.32 -7.70
N ASP A 200 -1.19 9.47 -8.30
CA ASP A 200 -1.46 9.06 -9.69
C ASP A 200 -0.77 10.00 -10.70
N GLU A 201 -0.53 11.26 -10.34
CA GLU A 201 0.14 12.20 -11.23
C GLU A 201 1.64 11.92 -11.31
N THR A 202 2.14 11.84 -12.55
CA THR A 202 3.56 11.64 -12.84
C THR A 202 4.21 12.89 -13.40
N PHE A 203 5.53 12.97 -13.25
CA PHE A 203 6.37 14.01 -13.83
C PHE A 203 7.71 13.43 -14.31
N ILE A 204 8.36 14.09 -15.26
CA ILE A 204 9.60 13.60 -15.87
C ILE A 204 10.80 14.32 -15.28
N ILE A 205 11.78 13.56 -14.79
CA ILE A 205 13.10 14.07 -14.41
C ILE A 205 14.12 13.47 -15.38
N GLY A 206 14.74 14.33 -16.19
CA GLY A 206 15.61 13.88 -17.27
C GLY A 206 14.80 13.16 -18.36
N GLU A 207 14.86 11.83 -18.39
CA GLU A 207 14.13 10.96 -19.33
C GLU A 207 13.21 9.95 -18.62
N THR A 208 13.20 9.96 -17.28
CA THR A 208 12.49 8.97 -16.47
C THR A 208 11.23 9.58 -15.87
N GLU A 209 10.15 8.81 -15.90
CA GLU A 209 8.87 9.15 -15.28
C GLU A 209 8.90 8.78 -13.79
N TYR A 210 8.55 9.75 -12.93
CA TYR A 210 8.49 9.62 -11.49
C TYR A 210 7.14 10.10 -10.98
N THR A 211 6.83 9.76 -9.73
CA THR A 211 5.73 10.33 -8.94
C THR A 211 6.26 10.74 -7.56
N LEU A 212 5.40 11.39 -6.78
CA LEU A 212 5.69 11.71 -5.39
C LEU A 212 4.99 10.68 -4.49
N GLN A 213 5.73 10.15 -3.52
CA GLN A 213 5.19 9.36 -2.42
C GLN A 213 5.31 10.12 -1.12
N ILE A 214 4.20 10.29 -0.40
CA ILE A 214 4.19 10.63 1.03
C ILE A 214 4.61 9.38 1.81
N ILE A 215 5.72 9.48 2.53
CA ILE A 215 6.22 8.37 3.38
C ILE A 215 5.68 8.47 4.82
N GLY A 216 5.08 9.61 5.18
CA GLY A 216 4.32 9.75 6.42
C GLY A 216 4.74 10.93 7.28
N PHE A 217 4.26 10.91 8.51
CA PHE A 217 4.40 11.95 9.52
C PHE A 217 5.50 11.62 10.52
N ILE A 218 6.24 12.64 10.95
CA ILE A 218 6.98 12.60 12.21
C ILE A 218 6.40 13.66 13.12
N ASP A 219 5.88 13.25 14.28
CA ASP A 219 5.35 14.18 15.28
C ASP A 219 6.39 15.25 15.65
N ASN A 220 5.98 16.50 15.57
CA ASN A 220 6.78 17.69 15.83
C ASN A 220 6.22 18.51 17.01
N GLY A 221 5.21 17.99 17.71
CA GLY A 221 4.53 18.64 18.82
C GLY A 221 4.05 20.04 18.44
N GLU A 222 4.51 21.05 19.18
CA GLU A 222 4.15 22.46 18.95
C GLU A 222 5.16 23.24 18.11
N SER A 223 6.23 22.60 17.62
CA SER A 223 7.24 23.26 16.80
C SER A 223 6.68 23.65 15.45
N THR A 224 6.99 24.87 15.00
CA THR A 224 6.64 25.38 13.66
C THR A 224 7.76 25.19 12.65
N SER A 225 8.78 24.40 12.98
CA SER A 225 9.92 24.15 12.10
C SER A 225 10.23 22.67 12.01
N CYS A 226 10.51 22.20 10.81
CA CYS A 226 10.84 20.81 10.52
C CYS A 226 12.24 20.70 9.90
N PRO A 227 13.01 19.66 10.23
CA PRO A 227 14.25 19.37 9.50
C PRO A 227 13.91 18.90 8.08
N THR A 228 14.76 19.26 7.11
CA THR A 228 14.53 18.95 5.68
C THR A 228 14.61 17.46 5.36
N THR A 229 15.12 16.64 6.28
CA THR A 229 15.17 15.18 6.20
C THR A 229 14.83 14.58 7.58
N PRO A 230 14.29 13.36 7.65
CA PRO A 230 14.06 12.68 8.93
C PRO A 230 15.34 12.56 9.75
N ALA A 231 15.23 12.68 11.07
CA ALA A 231 16.37 12.47 11.95
C ALA A 231 16.79 10.98 11.94
N ALA A 232 18.08 10.71 12.17
CA ALA A 232 18.55 9.33 12.25
C ALA A 232 17.81 8.56 13.36
N GLY A 233 17.15 7.47 12.99
CA GLY A 233 16.37 6.63 13.92
C GLY A 233 14.94 7.08 14.17
N SER A 234 14.46 8.14 13.50
CA SER A 234 13.02 8.44 13.43
C SER A 234 12.43 7.86 12.15
N THR A 235 11.35 7.11 12.27
CA THR A 235 10.61 6.53 11.13
C THR A 235 9.31 7.30 10.95
N PRO A 236 9.03 7.85 9.76
CA PRO A 236 7.72 8.40 9.44
C PRO A 236 6.62 7.34 9.64
N VAL A 237 5.45 7.77 10.12
CA VAL A 237 4.28 6.91 10.35
C VAL A 237 3.09 7.39 9.53
N SER A 238 2.21 6.48 9.13
CA SER A 238 1.02 6.79 8.32
C SER A 238 -0.11 7.45 9.12
N ASP A 239 -0.21 7.14 10.41
CA ASP A 239 -1.22 7.67 11.31
C ASP A 239 -0.73 8.92 12.06
N PHE A 240 -1.43 10.03 11.89
CA PHE A 240 -1.23 11.22 12.72
C PHE A 240 -2.38 11.39 13.71
N ILE A 241 -2.10 11.11 14.99
CA ILE A 241 -3.07 11.18 16.09
C ILE A 241 -2.94 12.51 16.81
N THR A 242 -4.07 13.18 17.05
CA THR A 242 -4.11 14.46 17.77
C THR A 242 -5.12 14.40 18.90
N GLY A 243 -4.70 14.82 20.09
CA GLY A 243 -5.59 14.84 21.25
C GLY A 243 -6.72 15.85 21.13
N GLU A 244 -7.85 15.55 21.75
CA GLU A 244 -9.00 16.47 21.79
C GLU A 244 -8.62 17.82 22.45
N GLN A 245 -9.15 18.93 21.92
CA GLN A 245 -8.86 20.30 22.35
C GLN A 245 -7.36 20.66 22.24
N SER A 246 -6.70 20.17 21.19
CA SER A 246 -5.28 20.44 20.97
C SER A 246 -4.97 20.74 19.51
N VAL A 247 -3.82 21.37 19.31
CA VAL A 247 -3.24 21.56 17.99
C VAL A 247 -1.96 20.77 17.97
N SER A 248 -1.88 19.74 17.13
CA SER A 248 -0.63 18.99 16.95
C SER A 248 -0.04 19.29 15.58
N ARG A 249 1.29 19.27 15.50
CA ARG A 249 2.01 19.47 14.25
C ARG A 249 2.90 18.27 13.96
N ALA A 250 2.99 17.90 12.70
CA ALA A 250 3.89 16.87 12.22
C ALA A 250 4.67 17.37 11.00
N CYS A 251 5.91 16.92 10.90
CA CYS A 251 6.69 17.05 9.68
C CYS A 251 6.21 15.98 8.70
N LEU A 252 5.66 16.41 7.56
CA LEU A 252 5.22 15.51 6.50
C LEU A 252 6.39 15.29 5.53
N TYR A 253 6.86 14.05 5.45
CA TYR A 253 7.96 13.67 4.57
C TYR A 253 7.45 12.96 3.32
N ALA A 254 8.20 13.15 2.24
CA ALA A 254 7.95 12.52 0.96
C ALA A 254 9.26 12.03 0.33
N ARG A 255 9.15 11.25 -0.73
CA ARG A 255 10.25 10.86 -1.62
C ARG A 255 9.77 10.82 -3.06
N ILE A 256 10.70 10.95 -4.00
CA ILE A 256 10.41 10.82 -5.43
C ILE A 256 10.75 9.39 -5.86
N VAL A 257 9.77 8.68 -6.37
CA VAL A 257 9.87 7.25 -6.71
C VAL A 257 9.33 7.00 -8.12
N LEU A 258 9.66 5.85 -8.71
CA LEU A 258 8.94 5.44 -9.91
C LEU A 258 7.49 5.12 -9.52
N PRO A 259 6.53 5.33 -10.42
CA PRO A 259 5.13 4.96 -10.20
C PRO A 259 4.92 3.45 -10.41
N ILE A 260 5.87 2.63 -9.96
CA ILE A 260 5.85 1.19 -10.12
C ILE A 260 6.21 0.50 -8.81
N ASP A 261 5.59 -0.65 -8.65
CA ASP A 261 5.86 -1.62 -7.61
C ASP A 261 6.48 -2.87 -8.29
N SER A 262 7.51 -3.46 -7.69
CA SER A 262 8.16 -4.70 -8.17
C SER A 262 8.26 -5.70 -7.03
N GLY A 263 8.51 -6.98 -7.34
CA GLY A 263 8.74 -7.97 -6.28
C GLY A 263 10.17 -7.91 -5.77
N ASP A 264 10.44 -8.67 -4.71
CA ASP A 264 11.73 -8.69 -4.02
C ASP A 264 12.21 -10.13 -3.67
N ALA A 265 11.55 -11.16 -4.22
CA ALA A 265 12.05 -12.53 -4.18
C ALA A 265 13.42 -12.62 -4.87
N PRO A 266 14.31 -13.55 -4.47
CA PRO A 266 15.63 -13.64 -5.05
C PRO A 266 15.58 -13.94 -6.55
N ASP A 267 16.19 -13.07 -7.36
CA ASP A 267 16.05 -13.00 -8.83
C ASP A 267 16.57 -14.22 -9.63
N ARG A 268 17.47 -15.03 -9.02
CA ARG A 268 18.12 -16.22 -9.62
C ARG A 268 18.81 -15.99 -10.96
N ASP A 269 19.29 -14.78 -11.22
CA ASP A 269 19.90 -14.37 -12.49
C ASP A 269 18.95 -14.50 -13.70
N LEU A 270 17.63 -14.45 -13.46
CA LEU A 270 16.60 -14.56 -14.50
C LEU A 270 15.94 -13.23 -14.86
N GLY A 271 16.21 -12.17 -14.10
CA GLY A 271 15.61 -10.84 -14.30
C GLY A 271 14.10 -10.80 -14.02
N GLN A 272 13.62 -11.67 -13.14
CA GLN A 272 12.20 -11.82 -12.80
C GLN A 272 11.75 -10.88 -11.67
N THR A 273 12.73 -10.37 -10.95
CA THR A 273 12.62 -9.39 -9.87
C THR A 273 13.31 -8.10 -10.29
N THR A 274 14.38 -8.18 -11.09
CA THR A 274 15.13 -7.00 -11.58
C THR A 274 15.13 -6.87 -13.10
N GLY A 275 15.22 -5.66 -13.62
CA GLY A 275 15.39 -5.41 -15.07
C GLY A 275 14.12 -5.61 -15.92
N ASP A 276 14.28 -5.70 -17.25
CA ASP A 276 13.18 -5.46 -18.22
C ASP A 276 12.05 -6.51 -18.25
N VAL A 277 12.32 -7.73 -17.78
CA VAL A 277 11.33 -8.83 -17.81
C VAL A 277 10.69 -9.07 -16.44
N ARG A 278 11.04 -8.27 -15.43
CA ARG A 278 10.55 -8.44 -14.06
C ARG A 278 9.03 -8.34 -13.97
N ALA A 279 8.47 -8.91 -12.91
CA ALA A 279 7.12 -8.53 -12.52
C ALA A 279 7.15 -7.05 -12.10
N GLN A 280 6.25 -6.26 -12.68
CA GLN A 280 6.06 -4.87 -12.26
C GLN A 280 4.57 -4.52 -12.33
N HIS A 281 4.10 -3.71 -11.39
CA HIS A 281 2.77 -3.12 -11.39
C HIS A 281 2.92 -1.61 -11.44
N PHE A 282 2.09 -0.92 -12.24
CA PHE A 282 1.96 0.51 -12.04
C PHE A 282 1.13 0.77 -10.79
N ILE A 283 1.50 1.76 -10.00
CA ILE A 283 0.76 2.10 -8.79
C ILE A 283 -0.37 3.07 -9.16
N SER A 284 -1.55 2.84 -8.59
CA SER A 284 -2.67 3.76 -8.74
C SER A 284 -3.37 4.02 -7.42
N SER A 285 -3.69 5.29 -7.16
CA SER A 285 -4.42 5.76 -5.99
C SER A 285 -5.84 5.16 -5.89
N ALA A 286 -6.41 4.69 -6.99
CA ALA A 286 -7.72 4.02 -7.02
C ALA A 286 -7.65 2.52 -7.33
N GLY A 287 -6.45 2.00 -7.57
CA GLY A 287 -6.17 0.59 -7.85
C GLY A 287 -6.42 -0.31 -6.64
N SER A 288 -6.54 -1.61 -6.91
CA SER A 288 -6.64 -2.66 -5.88
C SER A 288 -5.25 -3.07 -5.43
N TYR A 289 -5.13 -3.42 -4.17
CA TYR A 289 -3.87 -3.77 -3.51
C TYR A 289 -4.08 -4.95 -2.54
N LEU A 290 -3.01 -5.61 -2.16
CA LEU A 290 -2.94 -6.70 -1.20
C LEU A 290 -3.03 -6.13 0.22
N GLY A 291 -3.56 -6.91 1.16
CA GLY A 291 -3.66 -6.49 2.55
C GLY A 291 -4.41 -5.17 2.81
N THR A 292 -3.83 -4.31 3.65
CA THR A 292 -4.40 -3.05 4.13
C THR A 292 -3.48 -1.84 3.98
N ALA A 293 -2.17 -2.07 3.88
CA ALA A 293 -1.20 -1.07 3.45
C ALA A 293 -1.29 -0.90 1.93
N ARG A 294 -0.87 0.25 1.40
CA ARG A 294 -0.83 0.46 -0.05
C ARG A 294 0.56 0.18 -0.58
N PRO A 295 0.66 -0.25 -1.86
CA PRO A 295 1.94 -0.43 -2.53
C PRO A 295 2.75 0.85 -2.48
N ASP A 296 4.03 0.68 -2.20
CA ASP A 296 5.02 1.72 -2.33
C ASP A 296 5.80 1.67 -3.64
N GLY A 297 6.30 2.83 -4.06
CA GLY A 297 6.98 2.96 -5.35
C GLY A 297 8.47 2.71 -5.22
N GLU A 298 9.03 1.88 -6.11
CA GLU A 298 10.45 1.59 -6.12
C GLU A 298 11.09 1.63 -7.52
N ASN A 299 12.40 1.87 -7.57
CA ASN A 299 13.12 2.04 -8.84
C ASN A 299 13.31 0.73 -9.61
N ASP A 300 13.46 -0.38 -8.90
CA ASP A 300 13.64 -1.76 -9.38
C ASP A 300 13.45 -2.66 -8.17
N GLY A 301 13.14 -3.95 -8.38
CA GLY A 301 12.98 -4.89 -7.29
C GLY A 301 14.23 -5.00 -6.42
N LYS A 302 14.05 -5.23 -5.12
CA LYS A 302 15.14 -5.30 -4.13
C LYS A 302 15.38 -6.74 -3.62
N PRO A 303 15.84 -7.67 -4.47
CA PRO A 303 15.89 -9.08 -4.12
C PRO A 303 16.69 -9.38 -2.85
N THR A 304 16.06 -10.02 -1.85
CA THR A 304 16.76 -10.60 -0.70
C THR A 304 16.57 -12.10 -0.60
N ALA A 305 17.26 -12.75 0.34
CA ALA A 305 17.05 -14.16 0.63
C ALA A 305 15.79 -14.42 1.48
N ALA A 306 15.22 -13.38 2.07
CA ALA A 306 14.02 -13.47 2.90
C ALA A 306 12.76 -13.00 2.15
N ALA A 307 12.91 -12.28 1.03
CA ALA A 307 11.83 -11.52 0.39
C ALA A 307 11.29 -10.51 1.44
N ASP A 308 12.15 -9.53 1.74
CA ASP A 308 11.96 -8.44 2.73
C ASP A 308 12.79 -7.17 2.39
N GLY A 309 13.18 -6.98 1.13
CA GLY A 309 14.20 -6.02 0.72
C GLY A 309 13.72 -4.59 0.58
N ASP A 310 12.48 -4.41 0.16
CA ASP A 310 11.73 -3.15 0.18
C ASP A 310 11.21 -2.84 1.58
N ASP A 311 10.73 -3.83 2.33
CA ASP A 311 10.26 -3.71 3.73
C ASP A 311 11.24 -2.98 4.68
N VAL A 312 12.53 -3.28 4.55
CA VAL A 312 13.55 -2.81 5.51
C VAL A 312 13.97 -1.35 5.24
N THR A 313 13.66 -0.83 4.06
CA THR A 313 14.02 0.54 3.66
C THR A 313 12.85 1.49 3.63
N ASP A 314 11.63 0.98 3.52
CA ASP A 314 10.41 1.76 3.26
C ASP A 314 9.22 1.30 4.14
N SER A 315 7.99 1.56 3.72
CA SER A 315 6.80 1.26 4.52
C SER A 315 6.33 -0.17 4.21
N ASP A 316 6.70 -1.13 5.05
CA ASP A 316 6.22 -2.55 5.03
C ASP A 316 4.73 -2.64 4.65
N ASP A 317 4.52 -2.94 3.37
CA ASP A 317 3.25 -3.13 2.69
C ASP A 317 2.99 -4.59 2.34
N GLU A 318 3.90 -5.51 2.73
CA GLU A 318 3.82 -6.97 2.64
C GLU A 318 2.77 -7.57 3.64
N ASP A 319 1.54 -7.03 3.63
CA ASP A 319 0.46 -7.36 4.56
C ASP A 319 -0.70 -8.17 3.94
N GLY A 320 -0.54 -8.65 2.71
CA GLY A 320 -1.48 -9.50 2.00
C GLY A 320 -1.46 -10.97 2.39
N PHE A 321 -0.32 -11.57 2.77
CA PHE A 321 -0.31 -12.98 3.18
C PHE A 321 -0.93 -13.21 4.57
N VAL A 322 -2.02 -13.99 4.62
CA VAL A 322 -2.72 -14.27 5.89
C VAL A 322 -2.34 -15.62 6.46
N SER A 323 -2.46 -16.67 5.64
CA SER A 323 -2.18 -18.04 6.06
C SER A 323 -2.09 -18.98 4.86
N MET A 324 -1.62 -20.19 5.11
CA MET A 324 -1.59 -21.26 4.11
C MET A 324 -1.95 -22.60 4.74
N ASP A 325 -2.29 -23.57 3.89
CA ASP A 325 -2.48 -24.94 4.32
C ASP A 325 -1.23 -25.49 5.02
N THR A 326 -1.48 -26.26 6.09
CA THR A 326 -0.41 -26.96 6.82
C THR A 326 -0.07 -28.31 6.22
N ALA A 327 -0.90 -28.82 5.30
CA ALA A 327 -0.74 -30.11 4.65
C ALA A 327 -1.09 -29.99 3.16
N TRP A 328 -0.15 -30.37 2.30
CA TRP A 328 -0.25 -30.27 0.84
C TRP A 328 -0.18 -31.65 0.16
N GLY A 329 0.08 -32.70 0.95
CA GLY A 329 0.28 -34.07 0.48
C GLY A 329 -0.96 -34.79 -0.04
N ASP A 330 -2.16 -34.20 0.05
CA ASP A 330 -3.41 -34.77 -0.51
C ASP A 330 -3.63 -34.41 -1.99
N GLY A 331 -2.70 -33.64 -2.59
CA GLY A 331 -2.73 -33.22 -3.99
C GLY A 331 -3.41 -31.87 -4.21
N GLN A 332 -3.70 -31.13 -3.14
CA GLN A 332 -4.17 -29.75 -3.17
C GLN A 332 -3.53 -28.96 -2.02
N GLY A 333 -3.48 -27.64 -2.15
CA GLY A 333 -3.26 -26.75 -1.02
C GLY A 333 -3.88 -25.39 -1.28
N HIS A 334 -3.96 -24.55 -0.26
CA HIS A 334 -4.44 -23.19 -0.39
C HIS A 334 -3.59 -22.16 0.34
N VAL A 335 -3.67 -20.94 -0.15
CA VAL A 335 -3.19 -19.72 0.51
C VAL A 335 -4.38 -18.79 0.69
N VAL A 336 -4.51 -18.20 1.88
CA VAL A 336 -5.46 -17.14 2.17
C VAL A 336 -4.73 -15.81 2.07
N VAL A 337 -5.28 -14.91 1.26
CA VAL A 337 -4.70 -13.61 0.95
C VAL A 337 -5.69 -12.53 1.35
N SER A 338 -5.25 -11.53 2.10
CA SER A 338 -5.98 -10.30 2.36
C SER A 338 -5.84 -9.37 1.15
N VAL A 339 -6.91 -8.70 0.77
CA VAL A 339 -6.95 -7.90 -0.46
C VAL A 339 -7.89 -6.73 -0.25
N THR A 340 -7.41 -5.52 -0.48
CA THR A 340 -8.27 -4.35 -0.56
C THR A 340 -8.69 -4.07 -1.99
N ARG A 341 -10.01 -4.15 -2.24
CA ARG A 341 -10.56 -3.80 -3.54
C ARG A 341 -10.51 -2.29 -3.76
N GLY A 342 -9.85 -1.88 -4.84
CA GLY A 342 -9.80 -0.50 -5.30
C GLY A 342 -11.17 0.10 -5.62
N GLN A 343 -11.19 1.36 -6.02
CA GLN A 343 -12.42 2.14 -6.29
C GLN A 343 -12.45 2.71 -7.72
N LEU A 344 -12.05 1.91 -8.71
CA LEU A 344 -12.20 2.27 -10.11
C LEU A 344 -13.68 2.37 -10.52
N THR A 345 -13.98 3.31 -11.43
CA THR A 345 -15.31 3.46 -12.02
C THR A 345 -15.67 2.30 -12.93
N GLY A 346 -16.86 1.72 -12.77
CA GLY A 346 -17.38 0.64 -13.62
C GLY A 346 -17.55 -0.68 -12.88
N ILE A 347 -17.47 -1.81 -13.60
CA ILE A 347 -17.24 -3.09 -12.92
C ILE A 347 -15.90 -2.94 -12.19
N ASN A 348 -15.79 -3.45 -10.97
CA ASN A 348 -14.62 -3.20 -10.15
C ASN A 348 -14.37 -4.45 -9.31
N ARG A 349 -13.20 -5.06 -9.53
CA ARG A 349 -12.81 -6.37 -9.02
C ARG A 349 -11.32 -6.34 -8.74
N ALA A 350 -10.91 -6.82 -7.57
CA ALA A 350 -9.52 -7.14 -7.29
C ALA A 350 -9.25 -8.58 -7.73
N CYS A 351 -8.37 -8.76 -8.70
CA CYS A 351 -7.98 -10.06 -9.24
C CYS A 351 -6.61 -10.44 -8.72
N VAL A 352 -6.54 -11.54 -7.99
CA VAL A 352 -5.32 -12.01 -7.32
C VAL A 352 -4.79 -13.24 -8.03
N TYR A 353 -3.48 -13.31 -8.14
CA TYR A 353 -2.73 -14.40 -8.74
C TYR A 353 -1.63 -14.81 -7.76
N GLY A 354 -1.42 -16.12 -7.64
CA GLY A 354 -0.37 -16.68 -6.80
C GLY A 354 0.47 -17.67 -7.58
N TRP A 355 1.80 -17.62 -7.41
CA TRP A 355 2.75 -18.61 -7.90
C TRP A 355 3.61 -19.13 -6.75
N ILE A 356 3.81 -20.45 -6.68
CA ILE A 356 4.74 -21.05 -5.71
C ILE A 356 5.88 -21.72 -6.48
N ASP A 357 7.09 -21.23 -6.26
CA ASP A 357 8.34 -21.71 -6.87
C ASP A 357 8.93 -22.86 -6.05
N TRP A 358 8.33 -24.05 -6.18
CA TRP A 358 8.77 -25.24 -5.45
C TRP A 358 10.19 -25.68 -5.83
N GLY A 359 10.59 -25.40 -7.08
CA GLY A 359 11.92 -25.73 -7.61
C GLY A 359 13.02 -24.85 -7.03
N ASN A 360 12.63 -23.69 -6.49
CA ASN A 360 13.51 -22.64 -6.04
C ASN A 360 14.47 -22.21 -7.17
N ASP A 361 13.95 -22.14 -8.39
CA ASP A 361 14.68 -21.84 -9.62
C ASP A 361 14.15 -20.62 -10.37
N GLY A 362 13.26 -19.85 -9.73
CA GLY A 362 12.64 -18.63 -10.22
C GLY A 362 11.22 -18.85 -10.71
N PHE A 363 10.36 -17.84 -10.52
CA PHE A 363 8.95 -17.95 -10.87
C PHE A 363 8.69 -18.15 -12.37
N GLY A 364 7.78 -19.04 -12.70
CA GLY A 364 7.47 -19.43 -14.08
C GLY A 364 8.52 -20.33 -14.72
N VAL A 365 9.44 -20.90 -13.94
CA VAL A 365 10.38 -21.92 -14.40
C VAL A 365 9.84 -23.31 -14.04
N ASN A 366 10.03 -24.28 -14.93
CA ASN A 366 9.62 -25.68 -14.72
C ASN A 366 8.15 -25.86 -14.27
N THR A 367 7.91 -26.42 -13.08
CA THR A 367 6.58 -26.81 -12.60
C THR A 367 6.19 -26.07 -11.34
N ASP A 368 6.08 -24.76 -11.45
CA ASP A 368 5.47 -23.94 -10.39
C ASP A 368 3.99 -24.22 -10.27
N SER A 369 3.49 -24.08 -9.04
CA SER A 369 2.05 -24.04 -8.81
C SER A 369 1.50 -22.66 -9.09
N TYR A 370 0.30 -22.62 -9.65
CA TYR A 370 -0.42 -21.37 -9.94
C TYR A 370 -1.87 -21.45 -9.49
N ALA A 371 -2.37 -20.35 -8.94
CA ALA A 371 -3.76 -20.18 -8.60
C ALA A 371 -4.20 -18.73 -8.86
N THR A 372 -5.50 -18.53 -9.06
CA THR A 372 -6.09 -17.20 -9.20
C THR A 372 -7.44 -17.14 -8.48
N GLY A 373 -7.74 -15.97 -7.93
CA GLY A 373 -8.97 -15.66 -7.22
C GLY A 373 -9.36 -14.21 -7.45
N HIS A 374 -10.50 -13.81 -6.91
CA HIS A 374 -10.91 -12.40 -6.99
C HIS A 374 -11.90 -12.02 -5.90
N ARG A 375 -12.01 -10.71 -5.66
CA ARG A 375 -13.04 -10.10 -4.83
C ARG A 375 -13.83 -9.05 -5.58
N THR A 376 -15.10 -8.92 -5.24
CA THR A 376 -16.03 -7.92 -5.80
C THR A 376 -16.73 -7.10 -4.73
N ASP A 377 -16.54 -7.43 -3.47
CA ASP A 377 -17.00 -6.70 -2.31
C ASP A 377 -16.04 -5.54 -1.97
N SER A 378 -16.58 -4.48 -1.35
CA SER A 378 -15.85 -3.24 -1.10
C SER A 378 -14.94 -3.33 0.11
N GLY A 379 -13.80 -2.64 0.07
CA GLY A 379 -12.85 -2.58 1.16
C GLY A 379 -12.00 -3.85 1.30
N ASN A 380 -11.33 -3.97 2.44
CA ASN A 380 -10.47 -5.11 2.74
C ASN A 380 -11.26 -6.40 3.06
N GLY A 381 -10.60 -7.54 2.95
CA GLY A 381 -11.12 -8.87 3.20
C GLY A 381 -10.38 -9.92 2.38
N VAL A 382 -10.73 -11.19 2.56
CA VAL A 382 -9.87 -12.30 2.15
C VAL A 382 -10.32 -13.01 0.88
N VAL A 383 -9.35 -13.52 0.11
CA VAL A 383 -9.52 -14.48 -0.98
C VAL A 383 -8.72 -15.74 -0.69
N THR A 384 -9.28 -16.90 -1.01
CA THR A 384 -8.58 -18.18 -0.93
C THR A 384 -8.11 -18.59 -2.32
N LEU A 385 -6.80 -18.69 -2.51
CA LEU A 385 -6.16 -19.21 -3.71
C LEU A 385 -5.94 -20.72 -3.54
N THR A 386 -6.53 -21.52 -4.41
CA THR A 386 -6.43 -22.99 -4.34
C THR A 386 -5.51 -23.52 -5.44
N PHE A 387 -4.43 -24.18 -5.03
CA PHE A 387 -3.42 -24.77 -5.88
C PHE A 387 -3.68 -26.27 -6.02
N SER A 388 -3.82 -26.76 -7.25
CA SER A 388 -4.08 -28.20 -7.52
C SER A 388 -3.22 -28.77 -8.65
N THR A 389 -2.29 -27.97 -9.18
CA THR A 389 -1.40 -28.34 -10.29
C THR A 389 0.00 -27.85 -9.99
N GLY A 390 1.03 -28.57 -10.46
CA GLY A 390 2.43 -28.18 -10.24
C GLY A 390 2.90 -28.39 -8.79
N LEU A 391 2.20 -29.23 -8.02
CA LEU A 391 2.60 -29.57 -6.66
C LEU A 391 3.74 -30.60 -6.68
N PRO A 392 4.70 -30.51 -5.74
CA PRO A 392 5.65 -31.58 -5.48
C PRO A 392 4.94 -32.91 -5.19
N ALA A 393 5.61 -34.02 -5.46
CA ALA A 393 5.10 -35.32 -5.03
C ALA A 393 4.98 -35.35 -3.50
N SER A 394 3.93 -36.02 -2.99
CA SER A 394 3.72 -36.19 -1.55
C SER A 394 5.02 -36.67 -0.85
N GLY A 395 5.42 -35.97 0.22
CA GLY A 395 6.66 -36.22 0.96
C GLY A 395 7.94 -35.61 0.36
N TYR A 396 7.86 -34.88 -0.76
CA TYR A 396 8.99 -34.21 -1.43
C TYR A 396 8.88 -32.68 -1.43
N PHE A 397 8.13 -32.11 -0.48
CA PHE A 397 8.08 -30.66 -0.32
C PHE A 397 9.43 -30.12 0.18
N PRO A 398 9.94 -29.02 -0.41
CA PRO A 398 11.17 -28.40 0.05
C PRO A 398 10.95 -27.79 1.45
N PRO A 399 12.01 -27.65 2.28
CA PRO A 399 11.89 -27.02 3.60
C PRO A 399 11.48 -25.55 3.52
N SER A 400 11.75 -24.89 2.40
CA SER A 400 11.28 -23.53 2.11
C SER A 400 11.17 -23.33 0.60
N THR A 401 10.31 -22.39 0.20
CA THR A 401 10.06 -21.97 -1.20
C THR A 401 9.52 -20.53 -1.18
N TYR A 402 9.34 -19.91 -2.34
CA TYR A 402 8.84 -18.55 -2.47
C TYR A 402 7.44 -18.55 -3.06
N LEU A 403 6.59 -17.66 -2.54
CA LEU A 403 5.27 -17.33 -3.04
C LEU A 403 5.33 -15.93 -3.64
N ARG A 404 4.88 -15.77 -4.88
CA ARG A 404 4.58 -14.45 -5.46
C ARG A 404 3.09 -14.24 -5.50
N LEU A 405 2.61 -13.20 -4.87
CA LEU A 405 1.27 -12.68 -4.98
C LEU A 405 1.28 -11.47 -5.92
N ARG A 406 0.26 -11.38 -6.77
CA ARG A 406 0.02 -10.19 -7.61
C ARG A 406 -1.45 -9.86 -7.58
N VAL A 407 -1.79 -8.59 -7.50
CA VAL A 407 -3.17 -8.10 -7.59
C VAL A 407 -3.31 -7.05 -8.67
N VAL A 408 -4.38 -7.10 -9.45
CA VAL A 408 -4.75 -6.07 -10.43
C VAL A 408 -6.23 -5.75 -10.30
N SER A 409 -6.61 -4.52 -10.63
CA SER A 409 -8.03 -4.20 -10.79
C SER A 409 -8.54 -4.68 -12.14
N SER A 410 -9.83 -5.03 -12.20
CA SER A 410 -10.51 -5.33 -13.45
C SER A 410 -11.80 -4.55 -13.58
N THR A 411 -11.94 -3.85 -14.71
CA THR A 411 -13.18 -3.20 -15.13
C THR A 411 -14.11 -4.10 -15.95
N THR A 412 -13.83 -5.40 -15.93
CA THR A 412 -14.63 -6.42 -16.62
C THR A 412 -15.12 -7.49 -15.65
N SER A 413 -16.05 -8.34 -16.09
CA SER A 413 -16.57 -9.45 -15.27
C SER A 413 -15.61 -10.64 -15.11
N SER A 414 -14.38 -10.53 -15.62
CA SER A 414 -13.34 -11.56 -15.57
C SER A 414 -11.99 -10.96 -15.17
N CYS A 415 -11.10 -11.79 -14.65
CA CYS A 415 -9.73 -11.38 -14.40
C CYS A 415 -8.92 -11.38 -15.71
N PRO A 416 -8.10 -10.34 -15.98
CA PRO A 416 -7.19 -10.34 -17.11
C PRO A 416 -6.16 -11.48 -16.98
N ALA A 417 -5.51 -11.84 -18.08
CA ALA A 417 -4.38 -12.77 -17.98
C ALA A 417 -3.17 -12.04 -17.41
N LEU A 418 -2.51 -12.63 -16.42
CA LEU A 418 -1.27 -12.12 -15.83
C LEU A 418 -0.31 -13.29 -15.60
N GLY A 419 0.98 -13.06 -15.86
CA GLY A 419 2.04 -14.05 -15.61
C GLY A 419 2.80 -13.77 -14.31
N PRO A 420 3.74 -14.65 -13.91
CA PRO A 420 4.61 -14.40 -12.76
C PRO A 420 5.64 -13.28 -13.01
N THR A 421 5.75 -12.84 -14.27
CA THR A 421 6.66 -11.82 -14.77
C THR A 421 5.92 -10.85 -15.69
N GLY A 422 6.56 -9.74 -16.06
CA GLY A 422 6.02 -8.72 -16.95
C GLY A 422 5.05 -7.73 -16.29
N PRO A 423 4.66 -6.68 -17.04
CA PRO A 423 3.94 -5.54 -16.50
C PRO A 423 2.44 -5.79 -16.29
N ALA A 424 1.88 -5.20 -15.23
CA ALA A 424 0.46 -5.00 -15.02
C ALA A 424 0.11 -3.49 -15.06
N ALA A 425 -1.12 -3.17 -15.44
CA ALA A 425 -1.57 -1.77 -15.61
C ALA A 425 -1.86 -1.06 -14.28
N ASP A 426 -2.11 -1.82 -13.22
CA ASP A 426 -2.30 -1.31 -11.87
C ASP A 426 -2.00 -2.41 -10.84
N GLY A 427 -1.91 -2.02 -9.57
CA GLY A 427 -1.95 -2.90 -8.40
C GLY A 427 -0.60 -3.10 -7.76
N GLU A 428 -0.34 -4.31 -7.27
CA GLU A 428 0.78 -4.61 -6.39
C GLU A 428 1.28 -6.05 -6.56
N ILE A 429 2.52 -6.28 -6.15
CA ILE A 429 3.27 -7.52 -6.06
C ILE A 429 3.73 -7.65 -4.61
N GLU A 430 3.54 -8.82 -4.02
CA GLU A 430 4.14 -9.18 -2.74
C GLU A 430 4.85 -10.53 -2.90
N ASP A 431 6.04 -10.66 -2.35
CA ASP A 431 6.83 -11.89 -2.39
C ASP A 431 7.09 -12.41 -0.97
N HIS A 432 6.88 -13.70 -0.73
CA HIS A 432 7.03 -14.28 0.61
C HIS A 432 7.86 -15.55 0.63
N LEU A 433 8.77 -15.66 1.60
CA LEU A 433 9.44 -16.92 1.94
C LEU A 433 8.50 -17.83 2.73
N LEU A 434 7.99 -18.87 2.07
CA LEU A 434 7.22 -19.92 2.72
C LEU A 434 8.15 -20.97 3.34
N SER A 435 7.82 -21.40 4.55
CA SER A 435 8.54 -22.46 5.27
C SER A 435 7.66 -23.66 5.54
N PHE A 436 8.16 -24.85 5.21
CA PHE A 436 7.48 -26.12 5.40
C PHE A 436 8.25 -26.92 6.44
N SER A 437 7.68 -27.04 7.63
CA SER A 437 8.15 -28.02 8.59
C SER A 437 7.51 -29.37 8.24
N PRO A 438 8.27 -30.48 8.23
CA PRO A 438 7.63 -31.79 8.21
C PRO A 438 6.68 -31.88 9.40
N LEU A 439 5.45 -32.34 9.16
CA LEU A 439 4.50 -32.60 10.24
C LEU A 439 5.06 -33.73 11.10
N ALA A 440 5.10 -33.52 12.42
CA ALA A 440 5.46 -34.59 13.34
C ALA A 440 4.42 -35.72 13.23
N VAL A 441 4.89 -36.96 13.04
CA VAL A 441 4.01 -38.13 13.02
C VAL A 441 3.51 -38.42 14.43
N GLU A 442 2.20 -38.51 14.60
CA GLU A 442 1.62 -39.18 15.77
C GLU A 442 1.63 -40.70 15.57
N LEU A 443 2.36 -41.41 16.42
CA LEU A 443 2.38 -42.88 16.43
C LEU A 443 1.15 -43.41 17.19
N ALA A 444 0.29 -44.14 16.50
CA ALA A 444 -0.80 -44.90 17.10
C ALA A 444 -0.27 -46.12 17.89
N GLY A 445 0.84 -46.69 17.44
CA GLY A 445 1.49 -47.80 18.10
C GLY A 445 2.90 -48.05 17.61
N PHE A 446 3.72 -48.63 18.49
CA PHE A 446 5.05 -49.13 18.16
C PHE A 446 5.26 -50.47 18.89
N GLY A 447 5.69 -51.49 18.14
CA GLY A 447 5.89 -52.85 18.62
C GLY A 447 7.19 -53.44 18.09
N ALA A 448 7.79 -54.31 18.90
CA ALA A 448 8.99 -55.05 18.55
C ALA A 448 8.79 -56.53 18.87
N THR A 449 9.06 -57.41 17.91
CA THR A 449 8.99 -58.86 18.10
C THR A 449 10.31 -59.50 17.71
N ALA A 450 10.90 -60.29 18.61
CA ALA A 450 12.10 -61.05 18.30
C ALA A 450 11.80 -62.16 17.28
N SER A 451 12.67 -62.31 16.28
CA SER A 451 12.65 -63.39 15.31
C SER A 451 14.00 -64.13 15.32
N PRO A 452 14.08 -65.35 14.76
CA PRO A 452 15.33 -66.12 14.73
C PRO A 452 16.53 -65.38 14.12
N ASP A 453 16.26 -64.44 13.21
CA ASP A 453 17.28 -63.70 12.46
C ASP A 453 17.30 -62.20 12.78
N GLY A 454 16.56 -61.72 13.79
CA GLY A 454 16.58 -60.30 14.18
C GLY A 454 15.43 -59.82 15.05
N VAL A 455 15.13 -58.52 14.95
CA VAL A 455 13.98 -57.87 15.59
C VAL A 455 13.09 -57.30 14.49
N THR A 456 11.85 -57.74 14.43
CA THR A 456 10.82 -57.14 13.58
C THR A 456 10.20 -55.98 14.33
N LEU A 457 10.29 -54.79 13.75
CA LEU A 457 9.59 -53.61 14.25
C LEU A 457 8.32 -53.40 13.43
N ALA A 458 7.25 -53.04 14.13
CA ALA A 458 5.99 -52.64 13.53
C ALA A 458 5.57 -51.32 14.18
N TRP A 459 5.07 -50.38 13.38
CA TRP A 459 4.47 -49.17 13.88
C TRP A 459 3.21 -48.85 13.08
N GLU A 460 2.33 -48.11 13.72
CA GLU A 460 1.10 -47.61 13.14
C GLU A 460 1.06 -46.10 13.41
N THR A 461 0.68 -45.34 12.40
CA THR A 461 0.58 -43.88 12.44
C THR A 461 -0.89 -43.49 12.55
N VAL A 462 -1.19 -42.43 13.33
CA VAL A 462 -2.54 -41.85 13.39
C VAL A 462 -2.79 -41.01 12.13
N SER A 463 -1.77 -40.30 11.67
CA SER A 463 -1.73 -39.57 10.40
C SER A 463 -0.32 -39.64 9.79
N GLU A 464 -0.25 -39.69 8.47
CA GLU A 464 1.01 -39.75 7.72
C GLU A 464 0.89 -38.85 6.49
N ILE A 465 0.85 -37.54 6.74
CA ILE A 465 0.80 -36.52 5.69
C ILE A 465 2.08 -35.69 5.81
N ASP A 466 2.79 -35.51 4.69
CA ASP A 466 3.99 -34.66 4.58
C ASP A 466 5.15 -35.01 5.51
N VAL A 467 5.46 -36.32 5.61
CA VAL A 467 6.55 -36.82 6.44
C VAL A 467 7.75 -37.21 5.57
N ALA A 468 8.96 -36.85 5.99
CA ALA A 468 10.21 -37.19 5.31
C ALA A 468 10.63 -38.67 5.49
N GLY A 469 9.74 -39.51 6.05
CA GLY A 469 9.99 -40.89 6.44
C GLY A 469 10.52 -41.06 7.87
N PHE A 470 10.98 -42.27 8.20
CA PHE A 470 11.44 -42.62 9.54
C PHE A 470 12.90 -43.06 9.53
N ASN A 471 13.69 -42.56 10.49
CA ASN A 471 15.02 -43.07 10.77
C ASN A 471 15.00 -43.93 12.03
N LEU A 472 15.52 -45.15 11.94
CA LEU A 472 15.69 -46.05 13.07
C LEU A 472 17.15 -46.07 13.51
N TYR A 473 17.42 -45.53 14.69
CA TYR A 473 18.75 -45.55 15.30
C TYR A 473 18.84 -46.70 16.31
N ARG A 474 19.90 -47.50 16.23
CA ARG A 474 20.27 -48.44 17.30
C ARG A 474 21.14 -47.67 18.32
N GLY A 475 20.67 -47.60 19.56
CA GLY A 475 21.39 -47.03 20.70
C GLY A 475 22.33 -48.02 21.35
#